data_AF-A0A7C6UWR9-F1
#
_entry.id   AF-A0A7C6UWR9-F1
#
_cell.length_a   1.000
_cell.length_b   1.000
_cell.length_c   1.000
_cell.angle_alpha   90.00
_cell.angle_beta   90.00
_cell.angle_gamma   90.00
#
_symmetry.space_group_name_H-M   'P 1'
#
loop_
_entity.id
_entity.type
_entity.pdbx_description
1 polymer ?
#
loop_
_entity_poly.entity_id
_entity_poly.type
_entity_poly.pdbx_seq_one_letter_code
_entity_poly.pdbx_strand_id
1 'polypeptide(L)'
;MDEKTIHEAVENISIIKGVIDKTSKSFTAFSKIFIYWGLLFILNSLINLIMIINKEHMLNITQNFPLLNYIFPVGVITLFAVIIYFIVSKNVPLVGLEKHLMTVWVLTLAMNVIPPKIFIDTANTSVNLGSITVHTDNLSTLLFSLSIASIITALLTDYKQLSRIGIVYIVISILHAYFNFPRFSSPLTQLLYMVSLPFTFLYIGFFLKTRQKKEVRGN
;
A
#
# COMPACT_ATOMS: atom_id res chain seq x y z
N MET A 1 40.16 29.42 -20.30
CA MET A 1 38.83 28.77 -20.20
C MET A 1 37.87 29.73 -20.88
N ASP A 2 37.20 29.30 -21.95
CA ASP A 2 36.49 30.19 -22.87
C ASP A 2 35.19 30.71 -22.22
N GLU A 3 34.89 31.99 -22.35
CA GLU A 3 33.74 32.64 -21.68
C GLU A 3 32.39 31.97 -22.05
N LYS A 4 32.31 31.45 -23.27
CA LYS A 4 31.20 30.62 -23.77
C LYS A 4 31.03 29.31 -23.01
N THR A 5 32.13 28.61 -22.72
CA THR A 5 32.10 27.34 -21.95
C THR A 5 31.67 27.56 -20.49
N ILE A 6 32.00 28.72 -19.91
CA ILE A 6 31.55 29.10 -18.57
C ILE A 6 30.05 29.39 -18.56
N HIS A 7 29.55 30.11 -19.57
CA HIS A 7 28.12 30.42 -19.69
C HIS A 7 27.26 29.17 -19.84
N GLU A 8 27.66 28.25 -20.73
CA GLU A 8 26.99 26.95 -20.91
C GLU A 8 27.03 26.10 -19.63
N ALA A 9 28.14 26.12 -18.88
CA ALA A 9 28.23 25.41 -17.61
C ALA A 9 27.27 26.00 -16.55
N VAL A 10 27.16 27.33 -16.46
CA VAL A 10 26.23 28.01 -15.54
C VAL A 10 24.78 27.73 -15.90
N GLU A 11 24.43 27.74 -17.19
CA GLU A 11 23.09 27.40 -17.67
C GLU A 11 22.73 25.95 -17.32
N ASN A 12 23.63 25.00 -17.59
CA ASN A 12 23.45 23.59 -17.23
C ASN A 12 23.27 23.40 -15.71
N ILE A 13 24.05 24.09 -14.88
CA ILE A 13 23.90 24.07 -13.42
C ILE A 13 22.51 24.60 -13.00
N SER A 14 22.04 25.67 -13.65
CA SER A 14 20.72 26.24 -13.35
C SER A 14 19.58 25.28 -13.71
N ILE A 15 19.70 24.56 -14.84
CA ILE A 15 18.75 23.54 -15.27
C ILE A 15 18.76 22.37 -14.28
N ILE A 16 19.94 21.88 -13.90
CA ILE A 16 20.11 20.80 -12.93
C ILE A 16 19.47 21.18 -11.59
N LYS A 17 19.73 22.39 -11.08
CA LYS A 17 19.12 22.89 -9.84
C LYS A 17 17.59 22.95 -9.95
N GLY A 18 17.07 23.43 -11.08
CA GLY A 18 15.64 23.47 -11.35
C GLY A 18 14.99 22.07 -11.39
N VAL A 19 15.69 21.07 -11.91
CA VAL A 19 15.24 19.66 -11.90
C VAL A 19 15.26 19.11 -10.48
N ILE A 20 16.35 19.32 -9.72
CA ILE A 20 16.48 18.87 -8.32
C ILE A 20 15.36 19.47 -7.45
N ASP A 21 15.06 20.76 -7.59
CA ASP A 21 14.00 21.42 -6.81
C ASP A 21 12.60 20.85 -7.15
N LYS A 22 12.35 20.57 -8.43
CA LYS A 22 11.09 19.93 -8.87
C LYS A 22 10.98 18.51 -8.33
N THR A 23 12.03 17.71 -8.43
CA THR A 23 12.10 16.34 -7.90
C THR A 23 11.91 16.34 -6.38
N SER A 24 12.58 17.22 -5.64
CA SER A 24 12.43 17.33 -4.17
C SER A 24 10.98 17.64 -3.74
N LYS A 25 10.31 18.57 -4.43
CA LYS A 25 8.88 18.85 -4.20
C LYS A 25 8.00 17.66 -4.53
N SER A 26 8.29 16.96 -5.64
CA SER A 26 7.57 15.78 -6.09
C SER A 26 7.66 14.63 -5.07
N PHE A 27 8.86 14.35 -4.59
CA PHE A 27 9.16 13.41 -3.52
C PHE A 27 8.48 13.77 -2.18
N THR A 28 8.35 15.06 -1.86
CA THR A 28 7.60 15.52 -0.69
C THR A 28 6.11 15.20 -0.82
N ALA A 29 5.53 15.41 -2.01
CA ALA A 29 4.14 15.09 -2.29
C ALA A 29 3.89 13.57 -2.23
N PHE A 30 4.79 12.79 -2.82
CA PHE A 30 4.76 11.32 -2.75
C PHE A 30 4.78 10.82 -1.30
N SER A 31 5.70 11.33 -0.46
CA SER A 31 5.75 11.00 0.97
C SER A 31 4.45 11.34 1.70
N LYS A 32 3.83 12.50 1.42
CA LYS A 32 2.55 12.90 2.02
C LYS A 32 1.41 11.93 1.65
N ILE A 33 1.33 11.51 0.40
CA ILE A 33 0.33 10.53 -0.05
C ILE A 33 0.45 9.24 0.76
N PHE A 34 1.67 8.73 0.94
CA PHE A 34 1.93 7.53 1.72
C PHE A 34 1.53 7.67 3.19
N ILE A 35 1.83 8.80 3.82
CA ILE A 35 1.42 9.04 5.20
C ILE A 35 -0.10 9.05 5.33
N TYR A 36 -0.81 9.76 4.42
CA TYR A 36 -2.27 9.82 4.44
C TYR A 36 -2.92 8.48 4.14
N TRP A 37 -2.39 7.71 3.20
CA TRP A 37 -2.82 6.34 2.96
C TRP A 37 -2.58 5.43 4.16
N GLY A 38 -1.43 5.56 4.84
CA GLY A 38 -1.15 4.85 6.08
C GLY A 38 -2.20 5.11 7.16
N LEU A 39 -2.57 6.37 7.39
CA LEU A 39 -3.65 6.74 8.32
C LEU A 39 -5.02 6.19 7.89
N LEU A 40 -5.31 6.23 6.59
CA LEU A 40 -6.54 5.68 6.04
C LEU A 40 -6.63 4.16 6.28
N PHE A 41 -5.53 3.42 6.11
CA PHE A 41 -5.50 1.98 6.36
C PHE A 41 -5.52 1.62 7.85
N ILE A 42 -5.10 2.52 8.76
CA ILE A 42 -5.35 2.37 10.20
C ILE A 42 -6.86 2.41 10.45
N LEU A 43 -7.55 3.41 9.91
CA LEU A 43 -9.01 3.52 10.04
C LEU A 43 -9.72 2.29 9.45
N ASN A 44 -9.30 1.83 8.27
CA ASN A 44 -9.82 0.60 7.68
C ASN A 44 -9.64 -0.61 8.61
N SER A 45 -8.49 -0.72 9.27
CA SER A 45 -8.19 -1.83 10.18
C SER A 45 -9.07 -1.79 11.43
N LEU A 46 -9.32 -0.59 11.97
CA LEU A 46 -10.26 -0.39 13.09
C LEU A 46 -11.70 -0.74 12.70
N ILE A 47 -12.14 -0.32 11.50
CA ILE A 47 -13.47 -0.68 10.99
C ILE A 47 -13.60 -2.20 10.87
N ASN A 48 -12.62 -2.87 10.26
CA ASN A 48 -12.62 -4.33 10.16
C ASN A 48 -12.63 -5.02 11.52
N LEU A 49 -11.91 -4.50 12.51
CA LEU A 49 -11.92 -5.03 13.88
C LEU A 49 -13.31 -4.91 14.52
N ILE A 50 -13.98 -3.76 14.37
CA ILE A 50 -15.35 -3.56 14.85
C ILE A 50 -16.33 -4.50 14.14
N MET A 51 -16.15 -4.72 12.83
CA MET A 51 -16.96 -5.67 12.05
C MET A 51 -16.79 -7.11 12.53
N ILE A 52 -15.57 -7.51 12.88
CA ILE A 52 -15.27 -8.84 13.41
C ILE A 52 -15.88 -9.03 14.81
N ILE A 53 -15.77 -8.02 15.68
CA ILE A 53 -16.35 -8.08 17.04
C ILE A 53 -17.88 -8.18 16.96
N ASN A 54 -18.52 -7.47 16.04
CA ASN A 54 -19.98 -7.43 15.89
C ASN A 54 -20.49 -8.35 14.77
N LYS A 55 -19.81 -9.48 14.54
CA LYS A 55 -20.05 -10.37 13.38
C LYS A 55 -21.51 -10.79 13.23
N GLU A 56 -22.21 -11.06 14.33
CA GLU A 56 -23.62 -11.49 14.31
C GLU A 56 -24.57 -10.39 13.81
N HIS A 57 -24.39 -9.15 14.29
CA HIS A 57 -25.14 -8.00 13.80
C HIS A 57 -24.78 -7.67 12.34
N MET A 58 -23.50 -7.81 11.96
CA MET A 58 -23.05 -7.57 10.59
C MET A 58 -23.54 -8.63 9.60
N LEU A 59 -23.70 -9.89 10.03
CA LEU A 59 -24.33 -10.94 9.22
C LEU A 59 -25.78 -10.58 8.88
N ASN A 60 -26.56 -10.11 9.86
CA ASN A 60 -27.93 -9.66 9.63
C ASN A 60 -28.01 -8.47 8.66
N ILE A 61 -27.11 -7.49 8.80
CA ILE A 61 -27.06 -6.33 7.87
C ILE A 61 -26.65 -6.78 6.46
N THR A 62 -25.69 -7.70 6.36
CA THR A 62 -25.17 -8.21 5.08
C THR A 62 -26.20 -9.01 4.30
N GLN A 63 -27.03 -9.80 5.00
CA GLN A 63 -28.12 -10.57 4.38
C GLN A 63 -29.25 -9.65 3.87
N ASN A 64 -29.57 -8.59 4.62
CA ASN A 64 -30.63 -7.65 4.26
C ASN A 64 -30.17 -6.61 3.21
N PHE A 65 -28.88 -6.28 3.16
CA PHE A 65 -28.30 -5.28 2.25
C PHE A 65 -27.03 -5.81 1.57
N PRO A 66 -27.15 -6.74 0.59
CA PRO A 66 -26.01 -7.40 -0.04
C PRO A 66 -25.07 -6.42 -0.78
N LEU A 67 -25.60 -5.32 -1.33
CA LEU A 67 -24.79 -4.26 -1.95
C LEU A 67 -23.89 -3.54 -0.94
N LEU A 68 -24.34 -3.40 0.31
CA LEU A 68 -23.58 -2.71 1.35
C LEU A 68 -22.30 -3.49 1.70
N ASN A 69 -22.35 -4.82 1.68
CA ASN A 69 -21.18 -5.67 1.92
C ASN A 69 -20.13 -5.62 0.79
N TYR A 70 -20.55 -5.35 -0.45
CA TYR A 70 -19.62 -5.21 -1.57
C TYR A 70 -18.91 -3.85 -1.57
N ILE A 71 -19.62 -2.80 -1.14
CA ILE A 71 -19.12 -1.41 -1.17
C ILE A 71 -18.42 -1.02 0.13
N PHE A 72 -18.89 -1.51 1.28
CA PHE A 72 -18.36 -1.18 2.59
C PHE A 72 -17.64 -2.39 3.20
N PRO A 73 -16.41 -2.24 3.71
CA PRO A 73 -15.64 -1.00 3.86
C PRO A 73 -14.73 -0.67 2.66
N VAL A 74 -14.46 -1.64 1.78
CA VAL A 74 -13.39 -1.58 0.77
C VAL A 74 -13.59 -0.48 -0.27
N GLY A 75 -14.81 -0.30 -0.78
CA GLY A 75 -15.14 0.73 -1.78
C GLY A 75 -15.01 2.15 -1.22
N VAL A 76 -15.47 2.37 0.02
CA VAL A 76 -15.34 3.67 0.70
C VAL A 76 -13.87 4.04 0.91
N ILE A 77 -13.06 3.10 1.39
CA ILE A 77 -11.61 3.31 1.58
C ILE A 77 -10.92 3.58 0.24
N THR A 78 -11.28 2.86 -0.82
CA THR A 78 -10.73 3.09 -2.17
C THR A 78 -11.04 4.50 -2.67
N LEU A 79 -12.28 4.96 -2.47
CA LEU A 79 -12.70 6.30 -2.85
C LEU A 79 -11.91 7.38 -2.10
N PHE A 80 -11.73 7.23 -0.79
CA PHE A 80 -10.88 8.15 -0.02
C PHE A 80 -9.41 8.12 -0.47
N ALA A 81 -8.86 6.94 -0.78
CA ALA A 81 -7.48 6.82 -1.27
C ALA A 81 -7.27 7.58 -2.59
N VAL A 82 -8.25 7.49 -3.50
CA VAL A 82 -8.27 8.24 -4.77
C VAL A 82 -8.38 9.75 -4.53
N ILE A 83 -9.26 10.18 -3.63
CA ILE A 83 -9.41 11.60 -3.28
C ILE A 83 -8.10 12.16 -2.70
N ILE A 84 -7.46 11.45 -1.79
CA ILE A 84 -6.15 11.84 -1.22
C ILE A 84 -5.12 12.03 -2.33
N TYR A 85 -5.05 11.09 -3.27
CA TYR A 85 -4.14 11.19 -4.42
C TYR A 85 -4.42 12.45 -5.25
N PHE A 86 -5.68 12.71 -5.60
CA PHE A 86 -6.05 13.90 -6.38
C PHE A 86 -5.74 15.21 -5.65
N ILE A 87 -6.06 15.31 -4.36
CA ILE A 87 -5.82 16.52 -3.56
C ILE A 87 -4.32 16.82 -3.48
N VAL A 88 -3.49 15.82 -3.22
CA VAL A 88 -2.04 16.03 -3.10
C VAL A 88 -1.40 16.27 -4.47
N SER A 89 -1.78 15.51 -5.50
CA SER A 89 -1.21 15.62 -6.85
C SER A 89 -1.63 16.91 -7.57
N LYS A 90 -2.77 17.52 -7.24
CA LYS A 90 -3.19 18.81 -7.81
C LYS A 90 -2.26 19.95 -7.37
N ASN A 91 -1.73 19.87 -6.14
CA ASN A 91 -0.85 20.91 -5.58
C ASN A 91 0.60 20.75 -6.05
N VAL A 92 1.05 19.52 -6.27
CA VAL A 92 2.41 19.23 -6.74
C VAL A 92 2.35 18.01 -7.67
N PRO A 93 2.56 18.17 -8.99
CA PRO A 93 2.53 17.04 -9.90
C PRO A 93 3.68 16.08 -9.61
N LEU A 94 3.38 14.78 -9.69
CA LEU A 94 4.41 13.73 -9.65
C LEU A 94 5.17 13.71 -10.99
N VAL A 95 6.50 13.88 -10.97
CA VAL A 95 7.33 13.97 -12.18
C VAL A 95 8.44 12.93 -12.10
N GLY A 96 8.76 12.26 -13.21
CA GLY A 96 9.90 11.34 -13.27
C GLY A 96 9.69 10.05 -12.49
N LEU A 97 10.57 9.77 -11.52
CA LEU A 97 10.68 8.50 -10.80
C LEU A 97 9.47 8.21 -9.91
N GLU A 98 8.97 9.25 -9.25
CA GLU A 98 7.88 9.22 -8.29
C GLU A 98 6.56 8.84 -8.95
N LYS A 99 6.38 9.23 -10.22
CA LYS A 99 5.23 8.81 -11.03
C LYS A 99 5.25 7.30 -11.26
N HIS A 100 6.41 6.73 -11.61
CA HIS A 100 6.56 5.29 -11.83
C HIS A 100 6.36 4.51 -10.53
N LEU A 101 6.95 4.99 -9.43
CA LEU A 101 6.71 4.42 -8.11
C LEU A 101 5.22 4.45 -7.76
N MET A 102 4.55 5.58 -7.97
CA MET A 102 3.13 5.70 -7.71
C MET A 102 2.31 4.68 -8.50
N THR A 103 2.63 4.44 -9.78
CA THR A 103 1.98 3.40 -10.58
C THR A 103 2.11 2.01 -9.95
N VAL A 104 3.31 1.64 -9.48
CA VAL A 104 3.56 0.35 -8.81
C VAL A 104 2.70 0.21 -7.55
N TRP A 105 2.62 1.26 -6.74
CA TRP A 105 1.87 1.25 -5.49
C TRP A 105 0.35 1.26 -5.69
N VAL A 106 -0.16 1.99 -6.68
CA VAL A 106 -1.56 1.92 -7.08
C VAL A 106 -1.92 0.52 -7.56
N LEU A 107 -1.06 -0.11 -8.37
CA LEU A 107 -1.29 -1.46 -8.86
C LEU A 107 -1.29 -2.49 -7.72
N THR A 108 -0.38 -2.31 -6.77
CA THR A 108 -0.34 -3.12 -5.53
C THR A 108 -1.64 -2.97 -4.75
N LEU A 109 -2.15 -1.74 -4.57
CA LEU A 109 -3.44 -1.52 -3.91
C LEU A 109 -4.60 -2.15 -4.67
N ALA A 110 -4.66 -1.99 -5.99
CA ALA A 110 -5.69 -2.59 -6.82
C ALA A 110 -5.72 -4.12 -6.69
N MET A 111 -4.55 -4.78 -6.67
CA MET A 111 -4.45 -6.23 -6.44
C MET A 111 -4.95 -6.67 -5.07
N ASN A 112 -4.85 -5.83 -4.04
CA ASN A 112 -5.30 -6.15 -2.69
C ASN A 112 -6.77 -5.78 -2.42
N VAL A 113 -7.31 -4.85 -3.21
CA VAL A 113 -8.68 -4.35 -3.11
C VAL A 113 -9.65 -5.21 -3.91
N ILE A 114 -9.22 -5.77 -5.05
CA ILE A 114 -10.04 -6.64 -5.88
C ILE A 114 -10.11 -8.03 -5.22
N PRO A 115 -11.28 -8.48 -4.73
CA PRO A 115 -11.39 -9.81 -4.16
C PRO A 115 -11.04 -10.86 -5.22
N PRO A 116 -10.26 -11.90 -4.89
CA PRO A 116 -9.99 -12.98 -5.83
C PRO A 116 -11.30 -13.62 -6.24
N LYS A 117 -11.49 -13.72 -7.56
CA LYS A 117 -12.67 -14.35 -8.13
C LYS A 117 -12.53 -15.87 -8.01
N ILE A 118 -13.32 -16.41 -7.08
CA ILE A 118 -13.84 -17.79 -7.05
C ILE A 118 -12.82 -18.87 -6.64
N PHE A 119 -13.05 -19.47 -5.48
CA PHE A 119 -12.67 -20.86 -5.18
C PHE A 119 -13.79 -21.53 -4.39
N ILE A 120 -14.17 -22.74 -4.82
CA ILE A 120 -15.24 -23.56 -4.25
C ILE A 120 -14.55 -24.56 -3.33
N ASP A 121 -14.85 -24.50 -2.03
CA ASP A 121 -14.37 -25.50 -1.07
C ASP A 121 -15.56 -26.34 -0.62
N THR A 122 -15.56 -27.63 -0.96
CA THR A 122 -16.60 -28.59 -0.57
C THR A 122 -16.25 -29.20 0.77
N ALA A 123 -16.21 -28.38 1.81
CA ALA A 123 -16.06 -28.85 3.17
C ALA A 123 -17.46 -29.20 3.72
N ASN A 124 -17.90 -30.43 3.45
CA ASN A 124 -18.71 -31.32 4.30
C ASN A 124 -19.67 -32.19 3.45
N THR A 125 -19.48 -33.51 3.50
CA THR A 125 -20.35 -34.53 2.89
C THR A 125 -21.71 -34.68 3.57
N SER A 126 -22.08 -33.74 4.46
CA SER A 126 -23.40 -33.68 5.08
C SER A 126 -23.71 -32.23 5.42
N VAL A 127 -24.93 -31.81 5.07
CA VAL A 127 -25.62 -30.56 5.48
C VAL A 127 -25.63 -29.43 4.44
N ASN A 128 -26.82 -29.29 3.83
CA ASN A 128 -27.41 -28.10 3.18
C ASN A 128 -26.57 -27.29 2.18
N LEU A 129 -26.92 -27.44 0.89
CA LEU A 129 -26.54 -26.59 -0.26
C LEU A 129 -26.97 -25.10 -0.14
N GLY A 130 -27.50 -24.65 1.00
CA GLY A 130 -28.09 -23.32 1.17
C GLY A 130 -27.10 -22.18 1.40
N SER A 131 -25.85 -22.45 1.79
CA SER A 131 -24.86 -21.39 2.03
C SER A 131 -23.42 -21.88 1.87
N ILE A 132 -22.88 -21.73 0.67
CA ILE A 132 -21.44 -21.85 0.43
C ILE A 132 -20.79 -20.57 0.96
N THR A 133 -20.22 -20.61 2.15
CA THR A 133 -19.44 -19.49 2.70
C THR A 133 -18.01 -19.56 2.21
N VAL A 134 -17.70 -18.73 1.22
CA VAL A 134 -16.38 -18.59 0.59
C VAL A 134 -15.41 -17.92 1.57
N HIS A 135 -14.34 -18.61 1.98
CA HIS A 135 -13.29 -18.05 2.84
C HIS A 135 -11.94 -17.96 2.09
N THR A 136 -11.60 -16.77 1.59
CA THR A 136 -10.35 -16.51 0.82
C THR A 136 -9.19 -16.01 1.68
N ASP A 137 -8.16 -16.82 1.95
CA ASP A 137 -6.95 -16.32 2.62
C ASP A 137 -6.05 -15.54 1.66
N ASN A 138 -6.05 -14.22 1.80
CA ASN A 138 -5.30 -13.31 0.95
C ASN A 138 -4.05 -12.74 1.64
N LEU A 139 -3.68 -13.20 2.85
CA LEU A 139 -2.57 -12.63 3.60
C LEU A 139 -1.23 -12.84 2.87
N SER A 140 -0.99 -14.04 2.35
CA SER A 140 0.23 -14.34 1.58
C SER A 140 0.33 -13.48 0.32
N THR A 141 -0.78 -13.30 -0.41
CA THR A 141 -0.85 -12.42 -1.58
C THR A 141 -0.59 -10.96 -1.21
N LEU A 142 -1.15 -10.49 -0.09
CA LEU A 142 -0.94 -9.14 0.41
C LEU A 142 0.52 -8.89 0.78
N LEU A 143 1.11 -9.77 1.58
CA LEU A 143 2.52 -9.66 1.96
C LEU A 143 3.44 -9.75 0.75
N PHE A 144 3.14 -10.64 -0.20
CA PHE A 144 3.95 -10.80 -1.41
C PHE A 144 3.88 -9.57 -2.32
N SER A 145 2.69 -9.02 -2.54
CA SER A 145 2.52 -7.79 -3.33
C SER A 145 3.21 -6.59 -2.68
N LEU A 146 3.12 -6.43 -1.35
CA LEU A 146 3.86 -5.40 -0.60
C LEU A 146 5.37 -5.61 -0.69
N SER A 147 5.83 -6.86 -0.72
CA SER A 147 7.25 -7.20 -0.89
C SER A 147 7.79 -6.71 -2.22
N ILE A 148 7.09 -7.03 -3.30
CA ILE A 148 7.46 -6.64 -4.67
C ILE A 148 7.50 -5.12 -4.77
N ALA A 149 6.45 -4.43 -4.30
CA ALA A 149 6.39 -2.97 -4.30
C ALA A 149 7.56 -2.34 -3.53
N SER A 150 7.93 -2.91 -2.37
CA SER A 150 9.04 -2.44 -1.55
C SER A 150 10.40 -2.68 -2.20
N ILE A 151 10.60 -3.84 -2.85
CA ILE A 151 11.84 -4.16 -3.58
C ILE A 151 12.00 -3.28 -4.81
N ILE A 152 10.95 -3.10 -5.62
CA ILE A 152 10.98 -2.18 -6.77
C ILE A 152 11.26 -0.76 -6.30
N THR A 153 10.64 -0.32 -5.20
CA THR A 153 10.94 0.98 -4.60
C THR A 153 12.41 1.08 -4.21
N ALA A 154 12.98 0.04 -3.60
CA ALA A 154 14.39 0.00 -3.24
C ALA A 154 15.33 0.05 -4.44
N LEU A 155 14.98 -0.63 -5.55
CA LEU A 155 15.77 -0.62 -6.79
C LEU A 155 15.73 0.73 -7.49
N LEU A 156 14.59 1.40 -7.48
CA LEU A 156 14.40 2.70 -8.13
C LEU A 156 14.99 3.87 -7.32
N THR A 157 15.15 3.71 -6.01
CA THR A 157 15.62 4.78 -5.10
C THR A 157 16.96 4.48 -4.43
N ASP A 158 17.58 3.34 -4.74
CA ASP A 158 18.78 2.78 -4.09
C ASP A 158 18.69 2.61 -2.55
N TYR A 159 17.48 2.69 -1.98
CA TYR A 159 17.26 2.55 -0.54
C TYR A 159 17.24 1.08 -0.12
N LYS A 160 18.42 0.52 0.19
CA LYS A 160 18.62 -0.87 0.65
C LYS A 160 17.71 -1.31 1.81
N GLN A 161 17.27 -0.39 2.67
CA GLN A 161 16.42 -0.71 3.82
C GLN A 161 15.01 -1.16 3.40
N LEU A 162 14.47 -0.64 2.30
CA LEU A 162 13.17 -1.07 1.76
C LEU A 162 13.22 -2.49 1.19
N SER A 163 14.35 -2.86 0.58
CA SER A 163 14.59 -4.23 0.11
C SER A 163 14.60 -5.23 1.27
N ARG A 164 15.22 -4.89 2.41
CA ARG A 164 15.20 -5.74 3.61
C ARG A 164 13.79 -6.00 4.12
N ILE A 165 12.94 -4.97 4.14
CA ILE A 165 11.52 -5.12 4.53
C ILE A 165 10.78 -6.03 3.55
N GLY A 166 11.03 -5.86 2.24
CA GLY A 166 10.46 -6.75 1.23
C GLY A 166 10.88 -8.21 1.40
N ILE A 167 12.15 -8.48 1.72
CA ILE A 167 12.64 -9.84 2.01
C ILE A 167 11.93 -10.43 3.23
N VAL A 168 11.76 -9.66 4.30
CA VAL A 168 11.02 -10.11 5.50
C VAL A 168 9.59 -10.50 5.13
N TYR A 169 8.90 -9.68 4.33
CA TYR A 169 7.55 -9.99 3.88
C TYR A 169 7.47 -11.23 2.97
N ILE A 170 8.48 -11.48 2.11
CA ILE A 170 8.58 -12.72 1.34
C ILE A 170 8.69 -13.93 2.27
N VAL A 171 9.58 -13.86 3.27
CA VAL A 171 9.78 -14.97 4.22
C VAL A 171 8.48 -15.26 4.98
N ILE A 172 7.80 -14.23 5.50
CA ILE A 172 6.53 -14.40 6.21
C ILE A 172 5.45 -14.96 5.26
N SER A 173 5.39 -14.49 4.02
CA SER A 173 4.42 -14.97 3.02
C SER A 173 4.62 -16.45 2.69
N ILE A 174 5.87 -16.90 2.49
CA ILE A 174 6.22 -18.30 2.22
C ILE A 174 5.91 -19.18 3.42
N LEU A 175 6.31 -18.76 4.64
CA LEU A 175 6.00 -19.49 5.87
C LEU A 175 4.49 -19.63 6.03
N HIS A 176 3.74 -18.56 5.84
CA HIS A 176 2.29 -18.59 5.93
C HIS A 176 1.65 -19.51 4.89
N ALA A 177 2.10 -19.45 3.63
CA ALA A 177 1.59 -20.29 2.55
C ALA A 177 1.91 -21.78 2.76
N TYR A 178 3.07 -22.10 3.35
CA TYR A 178 3.50 -23.49 3.54
C TYR A 178 2.87 -24.14 4.79
N PHE A 179 2.73 -23.40 5.89
CA PHE A 179 2.17 -23.92 7.15
C PHE A 179 0.64 -23.82 7.23
N ASN A 180 0.00 -23.14 6.30
CA ASN A 180 -1.46 -23.05 6.13
C ASN A 180 -2.21 -22.77 7.46
N PHE A 181 -1.76 -21.74 8.19
CA PHE A 181 -2.33 -21.38 9.49
C PHE A 181 -3.82 -20.99 9.35
N PRO A 182 -4.75 -21.55 10.15
CA PRO A 182 -6.17 -21.27 9.94
C PRO A 182 -6.53 -19.80 10.28
N ARG A 183 -7.04 -19.08 9.27
CA ARG A 183 -7.41 -17.65 9.22
C ARG A 183 -8.23 -17.11 10.41
N PHE A 184 -9.07 -17.94 11.02
CA PHE A 184 -9.99 -17.54 12.10
C PHE A 184 -9.61 -18.09 13.48
N SER A 185 -8.51 -18.84 13.58
CA SER A 185 -8.06 -19.44 14.84
C SER A 185 -6.86 -18.70 15.46
N SER A 186 -6.08 -17.99 14.65
CA SER A 186 -4.87 -17.32 15.11
C SER A 186 -5.06 -15.79 15.19
N PRO A 187 -5.09 -15.19 16.40
CA PRO A 187 -5.08 -13.73 16.55
C PRO A 187 -3.85 -13.09 15.89
N LEU A 188 -2.76 -13.86 15.68
CA LEU A 188 -1.56 -13.40 15.00
C LEU A 188 -1.79 -13.09 13.52
N THR A 189 -2.53 -13.92 12.79
CA THR A 189 -2.77 -13.70 11.34
C THR A 189 -3.69 -12.50 11.12
N GLN A 190 -4.68 -12.31 12.00
CA GLN A 190 -5.54 -11.13 11.99
C GLN A 190 -4.74 -9.84 12.28
N LEU A 191 -3.85 -9.88 13.27
CA LEU A 191 -2.97 -8.75 13.59
C LEU A 191 -2.05 -8.41 12.41
N LEU A 192 -1.45 -9.43 11.77
CA LEU A 192 -0.63 -9.22 10.58
C LEU A 192 -1.42 -8.56 9.44
N TYR A 193 -2.67 -8.98 9.22
CA TYR A 193 -3.53 -8.38 8.20
C TYR A 193 -3.85 -6.91 8.51
N MET A 194 -4.14 -6.60 9.77
CA MET A 194 -4.45 -5.24 10.23
C MET A 194 -3.23 -4.31 10.18
N VAL A 195 -2.02 -4.82 10.43
CA VAL A 195 -0.83 -3.97 10.59
C VAL A 195 -0.04 -3.82 9.27
N SER A 196 -0.05 -4.81 8.38
CA SER A 196 0.86 -4.85 7.22
C SER A 196 0.74 -3.64 6.29
N LEU A 197 -0.47 -3.30 5.83
CA LEU A 197 -0.70 -2.14 4.97
C LEU A 197 -0.38 -0.81 5.68
N PRO A 198 -0.99 -0.48 6.85
CA PRO A 198 -0.74 0.81 7.48
C PRO A 198 0.72 1.00 7.88
N PHE A 199 1.37 -0.06 8.37
CA PHE A 199 2.80 -0.01 8.70
C PHE A 199 3.64 0.27 7.45
N THR A 200 3.41 -0.45 6.35
CA THR A 200 4.19 -0.28 5.12
C THR A 200 4.08 1.15 4.58
N PHE A 201 2.87 1.68 4.49
CA PHE A 201 2.63 3.03 3.97
C PHE A 201 3.22 4.11 4.88
N LEU A 202 3.02 4.02 6.19
CA LEU A 202 3.61 4.98 7.14
C LEU A 202 5.13 4.90 7.13
N TYR A 203 5.69 3.69 7.15
CA TYR A 203 7.13 3.48 7.15
C TYR A 203 7.78 4.10 5.93
N ILE A 204 7.28 3.81 4.73
CA ILE A 204 7.79 4.38 3.48
C ILE A 204 7.60 5.90 3.46
N GLY A 205 6.42 6.37 3.83
CA GLY A 205 6.11 7.80 3.88
C GLY A 205 7.06 8.58 4.77
N PHE A 206 7.29 8.13 6.01
CA PHE A 206 8.22 8.76 6.94
C PHE A 206 9.68 8.59 6.51
N PHE A 207 10.07 7.40 6.04
CA PHE A 207 11.43 7.13 5.60
C PHE A 207 11.86 8.09 4.48
N LEU A 208 11.03 8.25 3.45
CA LEU A 208 11.28 9.17 2.35
C LEU A 208 11.37 10.63 2.82
N LYS A 209 10.50 11.05 3.74
CA LYS A 209 10.54 12.39 4.36
C LYS A 209 11.86 12.64 5.11
N THR A 210 12.38 11.64 5.82
CA THR A 210 13.64 11.78 6.58
C THR A 210 14.88 11.83 5.69
N ARG A 211 14.88 11.10 4.57
CA ARG A 211 15.98 11.11 3.60
C ARG A 211 16.08 12.45 2.87
N GLN A 212 14.96 13.02 2.45
CA GLN A 212 14.90 14.37 1.87
C GLN A 212 15.50 15.43 2.80
N LYS A 213 15.17 15.39 4.11
CA LYS A 213 15.73 16.33 5.09
C LYS A 213 17.24 16.22 5.26
N LYS A 214 17.83 15.04 5.00
CA LYS A 214 19.28 14.83 5.08
C LYS A 214 19.98 15.34 3.82
N GLU A 215 19.43 15.11 2.63
CA GLU A 215 19.99 15.64 1.39
C GLU A 215 19.95 17.18 1.33
N VAL A 216 18.86 17.79 1.80
CA VAL A 216 18.76 19.27 1.86
C VAL A 216 19.70 19.91 2.89
N ARG A 217 20.15 19.17 3.92
CA ARG A 217 21.10 19.66 4.94
C ARG A 217 22.57 19.35 4.63
N GLY A 218 22.83 18.52 3.63
CA GLY A 218 24.18 18.14 3.20
C GLY A 218 24.74 19.01 2.08
N ASN A 219 23.94 19.95 1.56
CA ASN A 219 24.34 21.04 0.68
C ASN A 219 24.34 22.36 1.44
#